data_AF-A0A7C6YV42-F1
#
_entry.id   AF-A0A7C6YV42-F1
#
_cell.length_a   1.000
_cell.length_b   1.000
_cell.length_c   1.000
_cell.angle_alpha   90.00
_cell.angle_beta   90.00
_cell.angle_gamma   90.00
#
_symmetry.space_group_name_H-M   'P 1'
#
loop_
_entity.id
_entity.type
_entity.pdbx_description
1 polymer ?
#
loop_
_entity_poly.entity_id
_entity_poly.type
_entity_poly.pdbx_seq_one_letter_code
_entity_poly.pdbx_strand_id
1 'polypeptide(L)'
;MMLKSLTRGIWTRPTDKTAVYLEIDPGKRWGVRVTLMEYDAKVEAVDGPRGVWYKAPQRYSTTVTPPNFWQRLQGITLEKKILAAVEEKRQVAAEENARLQGRFSDAVPLQENPGD
;
A
#
# COMPACT_ATOMS: atom_id res chain seq x y z
N MET A 1 12.14 -13.70 4.34
CA MET A 1 12.48 -12.72 5.40
C MET A 1 11.26 -11.83 5.61
N MET A 2 10.87 -11.51 6.85
CA MET A 2 9.82 -10.51 7.13
C MET A 2 10.49 -9.20 7.60
N LEU A 3 9.91 -8.07 7.23
CA LEU A 3 10.44 -6.75 7.59
C LEU A 3 9.89 -6.34 8.96
N LYS A 4 10.72 -6.44 10.02
CA LYS A 4 10.30 -6.18 11.41
C LYS A 4 9.85 -4.74 11.67
N SER A 5 10.25 -3.81 10.81
CA SER A 5 9.87 -2.40 10.85
C SER A 5 8.45 -2.13 10.37
N LEU A 6 7.81 -3.07 9.66
CA LEU A 6 6.43 -2.97 9.21
C LEU A 6 5.50 -3.62 10.25
N THR A 7 4.98 -2.79 11.16
CA THR A 7 4.21 -3.21 12.36
C THR A 7 2.76 -2.71 12.40
N ARG A 8 2.35 -1.85 11.47
CA ARG A 8 1.01 -1.24 11.45
C ARG A 8 -0.06 -2.13 10.80
N GLY A 9 0.36 -3.22 10.17
CA GLY A 9 -0.47 -4.13 9.40
C GLY A 9 -0.27 -5.59 9.78
N ILE A 10 -0.87 -6.46 8.99
CA ILE A 10 -0.88 -7.91 9.24
C ILE A 10 0.03 -8.59 8.21
N TRP A 11 0.95 -9.41 8.72
CA TRP A 11 1.71 -10.35 7.89
C TRP A 11 0.95 -11.66 7.75
N THR A 12 0.82 -12.11 6.50
CA THR A 12 0.32 -13.43 6.14
C THR A 12 1.38 -14.14 5.31
N ARG A 13 1.42 -15.46 5.38
CA ARG A 13 2.37 -16.29 4.64
C ARG A 13 1.59 -17.27 3.75
N PRO A 14 1.20 -16.86 2.53
CA PRO A 14 0.41 -17.71 1.66
C PRO A 14 1.16 -18.96 1.20
N THR A 15 2.49 -18.86 1.02
CA THR A 15 3.36 -19.98 0.64
C THR A 15 4.67 -19.94 1.42
N ASP A 16 5.48 -20.98 1.31
CA ASP A 16 6.86 -21.02 1.82
C ASP A 16 7.78 -19.99 1.12
N LYS A 17 7.47 -19.61 -0.12
CA LYS A 17 8.23 -18.65 -0.93
C LYS A 17 7.73 -17.21 -0.88
N THR A 18 6.54 -16.97 -0.34
CA THR A 18 5.92 -15.63 -0.34
C THR A 18 5.43 -15.21 1.03
N ALA A 19 5.51 -13.91 1.29
CA ALA A 19 4.89 -13.28 2.47
C ALA A 19 4.17 -12.01 2.02
N VAL A 20 2.96 -11.80 2.51
CA VAL A 20 2.12 -10.65 2.19
C VAL A 20 1.86 -9.86 3.46
N TYR A 21 2.26 -8.60 3.45
CA TYR A 21 1.89 -7.61 4.47
C TYR A 21 0.77 -6.74 3.94
N LEU A 22 -0.24 -6.48 4.77
CA LEU A 22 -1.34 -5.57 4.46
C LEU A 22 -1.53 -4.56 5.60
N GLU A 23 -1.44 -3.28 5.27
CA GLU A 23 -1.63 -2.14 6.18
C GLU A 23 -2.80 -1.29 5.66
N ILE A 24 -3.91 -1.29 6.40
CA ILE A 24 -5.05 -0.41 6.15
C ILE A 24 -5.47 0.15 7.50
N ASP A 25 -5.41 1.47 7.66
CA ASP A 25 -5.78 2.13 8.91
C ASP A 25 -7.31 2.03 9.15
N PRO A 26 -7.76 1.99 10.42
CA PRO A 26 -9.17 1.99 10.76
C PRO A 26 -9.92 3.18 10.13
N GLY A 27 -11.08 2.91 9.52
CA GLY A 27 -11.89 3.94 8.85
C GLY A 27 -11.30 4.43 7.51
N LYS A 28 -10.16 3.88 7.07
CA LYS A 28 -9.60 4.13 5.74
C LYS A 28 -9.93 2.98 4.78
N ARG A 29 -10.04 3.33 3.51
CA ARG A 29 -10.32 2.38 2.43
C ARG A 29 -9.05 1.99 1.70
N TRP A 30 -8.19 2.97 1.43
CA TRP A 30 -6.89 2.75 0.80
C TRP A 30 -5.81 2.47 1.84
N GLY A 31 -4.90 1.56 1.49
CA GLY A 31 -3.73 1.23 2.31
C GLY A 31 -2.58 0.68 1.47
N VAL A 32 -1.64 -0.03 2.10
CA VAL A 32 -0.43 -0.56 1.45
C VAL A 32 -0.39 -2.08 1.55
N ARG A 33 -0.08 -2.74 0.44
CA ARG A 33 0.26 -4.17 0.38
C ARG A 33 1.71 -4.35 -0.03
N VAL A 34 2.47 -5.13 0.74
CA VAL A 34 3.80 -5.60 0.35
C VAL A 34 3.73 -7.08 0.10
N THR A 35 4.11 -7.53 -1.10
CA THR A 35 4.28 -8.93 -1.43
C THR A 35 5.76 -9.21 -1.58
N LEU A 36 6.34 -9.90 -0.60
CA LEU A 36 7.71 -10.41 -0.68
C LEU A 36 7.71 -11.73 -1.45
N MET A 37 8.56 -11.80 -2.46
CA MET A 37 8.80 -12.98 -3.30
C MET A 37 10.25 -13.44 -3.15
N GLU A 38 10.62 -14.52 -3.83
CA GLU A 38 11.95 -15.15 -3.70
C GLU A 38 13.10 -14.19 -4.05
N TYR A 39 12.91 -13.34 -5.07
CA TYR A 39 13.97 -12.48 -5.60
C TYR A 39 13.68 -10.99 -5.53
N ASP A 40 12.43 -10.59 -5.34
CA ASP A 40 11.98 -9.20 -5.36
C ASP A 40 10.80 -8.98 -4.40
N ALA A 41 10.31 -7.74 -4.36
CA ALA A 41 9.12 -7.39 -3.63
C ALA A 41 8.22 -6.51 -4.50
N LYS A 42 6.90 -6.70 -4.38
CA LYS A 42 5.91 -5.80 -4.95
C LYS A 42 5.32 -4.95 -3.85
N VAL A 43 5.33 -3.63 -4.00
CA VAL A 43 4.73 -2.68 -3.06
C VAL A 43 3.61 -1.94 -3.77
N GLU A 44 2.41 -2.02 -3.20
CA GLU A 44 1.19 -1.53 -3.84
C GLU A 44 0.38 -0.64 -2.89
N ALA A 45 -0.16 0.44 -3.41
CA ALA A 45 -1.32 1.10 -2.82
C ALA A 45 -2.58 0.37 -3.29
N VAL A 46 -3.39 -0.10 -2.34
CA VAL A 46 -4.55 -0.97 -2.59
C VAL A 46 -5.84 -0.35 -2.10
N ASP A 47 -6.89 -0.46 -2.91
CA ASP A 47 -8.26 -0.13 -2.52
C ASP A 47 -8.87 -1.32 -1.77
N GLY A 48 -8.69 -1.34 -0.45
CA GLY A 48 -9.18 -2.39 0.44
C GLY A 48 -8.36 -3.69 0.41
N PRO A 49 -8.73 -4.67 1.27
CA PRO A 49 -7.95 -5.89 1.48
C PRO A 49 -7.90 -6.82 0.26
N ARG A 50 -8.90 -6.72 -0.62
CA ARG A 50 -9.00 -7.48 -1.88
C ARG A 50 -8.65 -6.65 -3.11
N GLY A 51 -8.12 -5.44 -2.94
CA GLY A 51 -7.69 -4.59 -4.06
C GLY A 51 -6.59 -5.28 -4.86
N VAL A 52 -6.95 -5.90 -5.98
CA VAL A 52 -6.01 -6.55 -6.90
C VAL A 52 -6.03 -5.77 -8.21
N TRP A 53 -4.84 -5.40 -8.68
CA TRP A 53 -4.67 -4.73 -9.95
C TRP A 53 -4.13 -5.71 -11.00
N TYR A 54 -4.87 -5.93 -12.09
CA TYR A 54 -4.40 -6.80 -13.17
C TYR A 54 -3.25 -6.18 -13.99
N LYS A 55 -3.04 -4.86 -13.92
CA LYS A 55 -1.88 -4.09 -14.44
C LYS A 55 -1.92 -2.71 -13.76
N ALA A 56 -1.48 -2.64 -12.50
CA ALA A 56 -1.55 -1.37 -11.77
C ALA A 56 -0.67 -0.30 -12.44
N PRO A 57 -1.16 0.94 -12.56
CA PRO A 57 -0.33 2.09 -12.87
C PRO A 57 0.84 2.20 -11.89
N GLN A 58 1.97 2.74 -12.35
CA GLN A 58 3.20 2.87 -11.53
C GLN A 58 2.97 3.66 -10.23
N ARG A 59 2.04 4.62 -10.26
CA ARG A 59 1.57 5.34 -9.08
C ARG A 59 1.11 4.40 -7.96
N TYR A 60 0.38 3.34 -8.30
CA TYR A 60 -0.19 2.40 -7.33
C TYR A 60 0.65 1.15 -7.12
N SER A 61 1.59 0.81 -8.01
CA SER A 61 2.38 -0.43 -7.89
C SER A 61 3.83 -0.21 -8.32
N THR A 62 4.76 -0.63 -7.46
CA THR A 62 6.19 -0.63 -7.73
C THR A 62 6.79 -2.00 -7.42
N THR A 63 7.55 -2.55 -8.36
CA THR A 63 8.39 -3.74 -8.10
C THR A 63 9.77 -3.29 -7.66
N VAL A 64 10.19 -3.76 -6.49
CA VAL A 64 11.47 -3.47 -5.86
C VAL A 64 12.40 -4.66 -6.03
N THR A 65 13.43 -4.48 -6.85
CA THR A 65 14.47 -5.49 -7.10
C THR A 65 15.66 -5.34 -6.15
N PRO A 66 16.50 -6.38 -6.00
CA PRO A 66 17.70 -6.32 -5.17
C PRO A 66 18.64 -5.17 -5.57
N PRO A 67 19.45 -4.64 -4.63
CA PRO A 67 20.42 -3.62 -4.94
C PRO A 67 21.54 -4.18 -5.83
N ASN A 68 21.97 -3.39 -6.82
CA ASN A 68 23.13 -3.70 -7.66
C ASN A 68 24.45 -3.47 -6.90
N PHE A 69 25.59 -3.82 -7.50
CA PHE A 69 26.91 -3.76 -6.85
C PHE A 69 27.23 -2.36 -6.28
N TRP A 70 26.99 -1.30 -7.06
CA TRP A 70 27.23 0.07 -6.63
C TRP A 70 26.29 0.52 -5.51
N GLN A 71 25.00 0.16 -5.58
CA GLN A 71 24.03 0.44 -4.53
C GLN A 71 24.43 -0.26 -3.22
N ARG A 72 24.94 -1.49 -3.29
CA ARG A 72 25.47 -2.21 -2.12
C ARG A 72 26.68 -1.50 -1.53
N LEU A 73 27.59 -1.00 -2.37
CA LEU A 73 28.76 -0.23 -1.93
C LEU A 73 28.35 1.06 -1.19
N GLN A 74 27.21 1.65 -1.56
CA GLN A 74 26.59 2.79 -0.87
C GLN A 74 25.76 2.41 0.37
N GLY A 75 25.77 1.13 0.79
CA GLY A 75 25.00 0.66 1.95
C GLY A 75 23.48 0.61 1.73
N ILE A 76 23.03 0.59 0.47
CA ILE A 76 21.62 0.41 0.11
C ILE A 76 21.28 -1.08 0.18
N THR A 77 20.27 -1.41 0.98
CA THR A 77 19.75 -2.78 1.12
C THR A 77 18.40 -2.92 0.43
N LEU A 78 18.00 -4.16 0.12
CA LEU A 78 16.66 -4.45 -0.39
C LEU A 78 15.58 -3.96 0.59
N GLU A 79 15.78 -4.19 1.89
CA GLU A 79 14.90 -3.67 2.94
C GLU A 79 14.71 -2.15 2.86
N LYS A 80 15.80 -1.37 2.79
CA LYS A 80 15.70 0.10 2.65
C LYS A 80 14.90 0.51 1.41
N LYS A 81 15.10 -0.18 0.28
CA LYS A 81 14.36 0.09 -0.96
C LYS A 81 12.87 -0.22 -0.79
N ILE A 82 12.52 -1.31 -0.11
CA ILE A 82 11.13 -1.67 0.16
C ILE A 82 10.48 -0.63 1.08
N LEU A 83 11.16 -0.24 2.15
CA LEU A 83 10.63 0.77 3.09
C LEU A 83 10.41 2.13 2.42
N ALA A 84 11.31 2.55 1.53
CA ALA A 84 11.12 3.76 0.74
C ALA A 84 9.89 3.67 -0.16
N ALA A 85 9.69 2.54 -0.86
CA ALA A 85 8.51 2.32 -1.69
C ALA A 85 7.22 2.24 -0.86
N VAL A 86 7.27 1.67 0.35
CA VAL A 86 6.13 1.64 1.28
C VAL A 86 5.72 3.05 1.65
N GLU A 87 6.68 3.91 1.99
CA GLU A 87 6.37 5.30 2.36
C GLU A 87 5.76 6.08 1.19
N GLU A 88 6.29 5.89 -0.02
CA GLU A 88 5.70 6.44 -1.24
C GLU A 88 4.24 5.96 -1.42
N LYS A 89 3.96 4.65 -1.24
CA LYS A 89 2.60 4.12 -1.41
C LYS A 89 1.66 4.51 -0.26
N ARG A 90 2.17 4.80 0.94
CA ARG A 90 1.38 5.42 2.02
C ARG A 90 0.89 6.80 1.65
N GLN A 91 1.74 7.63 1.01
CA GLN A 91 1.33 8.95 0.52
C GLN A 91 0.22 8.83 -0.52
N VAL A 92 0.38 7.92 -1.49
CA VAL A 92 -0.67 7.64 -2.49
C VAL A 92 -1.97 7.18 -1.82
N ALA A 93 -1.91 6.27 -0.85
CA ALA A 93 -3.10 5.83 -0.11
C ALA A 93 -3.75 6.98 0.68
N ALA A 94 -2.96 7.87 1.28
CA ALA A 94 -3.46 9.04 2.00
C ALA A 94 -4.19 10.01 1.06
N GLU A 95 -3.61 10.29 -0.12
CA GLU A 95 -4.22 11.13 -1.15
C GLU A 95 -5.56 10.56 -1.65
N GLU A 96 -5.63 9.25 -1.93
CA GLU A 96 -6.88 8.62 -2.37
C GLU A 96 -7.94 8.59 -1.26
N ASN A 97 -7.54 8.37 -0.01
CA ASN A 97 -8.45 8.47 1.12
C ASN A 97 -8.99 9.90 1.32
N ALA A 98 -8.16 10.93 1.14
CA ALA A 98 -8.58 12.32 1.21
C ALA A 98 -9.57 12.67 0.08
N ARG A 99 -9.30 12.17 -1.13
CA ARG A 99 -10.21 12.32 -2.28
C ARG A 99 -11.58 11.68 -2.03
N LEU A 100 -11.62 10.53 -1.37
CA LEU A 100 -12.87 9.89 -0.97
C LEU A 100 -13.63 10.74 0.06
N GLN A 101 -12.95 11.26 1.09
CA GLN A 101 -13.57 12.13 2.09
C GLN A 101 -14.17 13.40 1.48
N GLY A 102 -13.46 14.04 0.54
CA GLY A 102 -13.98 15.20 -0.21
C GLY A 102 -15.24 14.88 -1.02
N ARG A 103 -15.28 13.69 -1.65
CA ARG A 103 -16.50 13.22 -2.35
C ARG A 103 -17.69 13.00 -1.44
N PHE A 104 -17.47 12.59 -0.19
CA PHE A 104 -18.55 12.40 0.78
C PHE A 104 -19.03 13.73 1.38
N SER A 105 -18.18 14.76 1.46
CA SER A 105 -18.59 16.10 1.91
C SER A 105 -19.41 16.88 0.86
N ASP A 106 -19.24 16.57 -0.43
CA ASP A 106 -20.00 17.21 -1.52
C ASP A 106 -21.38 16.56 -1.78
N ALA A 107 -21.72 15.48 -1.05
CA ALA A 107 -23.04 14.88 -1.11
C ALA A 107 -24.05 15.73 -0.33
N VAL A 108 -24.86 16.51 -1.06
CA VAL A 108 -25.96 17.35 -0.52
C VAL A 108 -26.84 16.53 0.44
N PRO A 109 -27.09 16.99 1.68
CA PRO A 109 -28.02 16.30 2.57
C PRO A 109 -29.41 16.30 1.94
N LEU A 110 -30.08 15.14 1.93
CA LEU A 110 -31.48 15.03 1.53
C LEU A 110 -32.29 16.01 2.36
N GLN A 111 -32.89 16.98 1.69
CA GLN A 111 -33.79 17.95 2.28
C GLN A 111 -35.00 17.17 2.79
N GLU A 112 -35.09 17.00 4.12
CA GLU A 112 -36.33 16.49 4.74
C GLU A 112 -37.41 17.53 4.46
N ASN A 113 -38.34 17.19 3.56
CA ASN A 113 -39.55 17.98 3.37
C ASN A 113 -40.39 17.84 4.63
N PRO A 114 -40.69 18.93 5.37
CA PRO A 114 -41.75 18.88 6.35
C PRO A 114 -43.06 18.75 5.58
N GLY A 115 -43.75 17.61 5.74
CA GLY A 115 -45.06 17.37 5.17
C GLY A 115 -46.13 18.27 5.81
N ASP A 116 -47.09 18.65 4.96
CA ASP A 116 -48.33 19.39 5.23
C ASP A 116 -49.17 18.86 6.42
#